data_AF-A0A2V9TL77-F1
#
_entry.id   AF-A0A2V9TL77-F1
#
_cell.length_a   1.000
_cell.length_b   1.000
_cell.length_c   1.000
_cell.angle_alpha   90.00
_cell.angle_beta   90.00
_cell.angle_gamma   90.00
#
_symmetry.space_group_name_H-M   'P 1'
#
loop_
_entity.id
_entity.type
_entity.pdbx_description
1 polymer ?
#
loop_
_entity_poly.entity_id
_entity_poly.type
_entity_poly.pdbx_seq_one_letter_code
_entity_poly.pdbx_strand_id
1 'polypeptide(L)' 'MTDELLRYRSEFPILERTTYLISNSLGAMPRGVYDAMKGYADMWATRGVRAWEERWWMLAAEVGD' A
#
# COMPACT_ATOMS: atom_id res chain seq x y z
N MET A 1 24.42 11.73 -15.16
CA MET A 1 23.59 11.97 -13.97
C MET A 1 22.76 10.73 -13.73
N THR A 2 22.79 10.18 -12.51
CA THR A 2 21.84 9.15 -12.10
C THR A 2 20.51 9.83 -11.79
N ASP A 3 19.40 9.26 -12.26
CA ASP A 3 18.06 9.75 -11.94
C ASP A 3 17.68 9.25 -10.53
N GLU A 4 17.58 10.17 -9.58
CA GLU A 4 17.24 9.91 -8.18
C GLU A 4 15.87 9.24 -8.02
N LEU A 5 14.94 9.42 -8.95
CA LEU A 5 13.59 8.85 -8.88
C LEU A 5 13.55 7.35 -9.21
N LEU A 6 14.58 6.82 -9.88
CA LEU A 6 14.63 5.40 -10.24
C LEU A 6 14.59 4.47 -9.02
N ARG A 7 15.00 4.96 -7.84
CA ARG A 7 14.93 4.21 -6.57
C ARG A 7 13.53 3.72 -6.22
N TYR A 8 12.48 4.43 -6.67
CA TYR A 8 11.09 4.05 -6.38
C TYR A 8 10.56 2.97 -7.30
N ARG A 9 11.23 2.69 -8.44
CA ARG A 9 10.70 1.76 -9.44
C ARG A 9 10.52 0.34 -8.87
N SER A 10 11.42 -0.10 -7.98
CA SER A 10 11.33 -1.40 -7.31
C SER A 10 10.13 -1.53 -6.37
N GLU A 11 9.54 -0.41 -5.93
CA GLU A 11 8.34 -0.45 -5.08
C GLU A 11 7.09 -0.87 -5.86
N PHE A 12 7.16 -0.96 -7.19
CA PHE A 12 6.05 -1.31 -8.07
C PHE A 12 6.41 -2.54 -8.93
N PRO A 13 6.12 -3.77 -8.45
CA PRO A 13 6.63 -5.00 -9.08
C PRO A 13 6.28 -5.17 -10.57
N ILE A 14 5.16 -4.63 -11.04
CA ILE A 14 4.78 -4.72 -12.45
C ILE A 14 5.78 -4.00 -13.38
N LEU A 15 6.48 -2.96 -12.88
CA LEU A 15 7.42 -2.17 -13.67
C LEU A 15 8.72 -2.90 -13.99
N GLU A 16 9.00 -4.03 -13.33
CA GLU A 16 10.16 -4.89 -13.62
C GLU A 16 9.97 -5.69 -14.92
N ARG A 17 8.71 -5.97 -15.28
CA ARG A 17 8.34 -6.86 -16.40
C ARG A 17 7.53 -6.17 -17.50
N THR A 18 7.12 -4.92 -17.29
CA THR A 18 6.20 -4.23 -18.21
C THR A 18 6.45 -2.73 -18.24
N THR A 19 6.36 -2.16 -19.45
CA THR A 19 6.28 -0.71 -19.65
C THR A 19 4.84 -0.26 -19.43
N TYR A 20 4.49 0.07 -18.19
CA TYR A 20 3.13 0.40 -17.77
C TYR A 20 2.79 1.87 -18.04
N LEU A 21 2.05 2.15 -19.13
CA LEU A 21 1.76 3.51 -19.62
C LEU A 21 0.30 3.97 -19.37
N ILE A 22 -0.41 3.35 -18.42
CA ILE A 22 -1.83 3.62 -18.15
C ILE A 22 -2.10 4.03 -16.69
N SER A 23 -1.08 4.56 -16.00
CA SER A 23 -1.18 5.00 -14.60
C SER A 23 -2.23 6.08 -14.35
N ASN A 24 -2.67 6.81 -15.40
CA ASN A 24 -3.74 7.80 -15.33
C ASN A 24 -5.13 7.17 -15.15
N SER A 25 -5.30 5.90 -15.51
CA SER A 25 -6.55 5.16 -15.29
C SER A 25 -6.48 4.35 -14.00
N LEU A 26 -5.40 3.58 -13.82
CA LEU A 26 -5.16 2.79 -12.62
C LEU A 26 -3.67 2.81 -12.30
N GLY A 27 -3.31 3.22 -11.09
CA GLY A 27 -1.91 3.25 -10.66
C GLY A 27 -1.32 1.84 -10.56
N ALA A 28 -0.01 1.71 -10.82
CA ALA A 28 0.71 0.48 -10.52
C ALA A 28 0.61 0.16 -9.03
N MET A 29 0.35 -1.11 -8.69
CA MET A 29 0.19 -1.53 -7.30
C MET A 29 1.54 -1.45 -6.56
N PRO A 30 1.64 -0.67 -5.46
CA PRO A 30 2.83 -0.67 -4.61
C PRO A 30 2.99 -1.98 -3.85
N ARG A 31 4.24 -2.39 -3.60
CA ARG A 31 4.59 -3.59 -2.84
C ARG A 31 4.05 -3.58 -1.41
N GLY A 32 4.10 -2.42 -0.74
CA GLY A 32 3.62 -2.26 0.64
C GLY A 32 2.11 -2.50 0.83
N VAL A 33 1.31 -2.53 -0.24
CA VAL A 33 -0.13 -2.84 -0.14
C VAL A 33 -0.35 -4.25 0.41
N TYR A 34 0.51 -5.21 0.07
CA TYR A 34 0.40 -6.57 0.59
C TYR A 34 0.56 -6.61 2.12
N ASP A 35 1.53 -5.87 2.65
CA ASP A 35 1.78 -5.80 4.09
C ASP A 35 0.64 -5.08 4.83
N ALA A 36 0.12 -3.99 4.24
CA ALA A 36 -1.02 -3.26 4.81
C ALA A 36 -2.28 -4.13 4.87
N MET A 37 -2.61 -4.85 3.78
CA MET A 37 -3.75 -5.77 3.75
C MET A 37 -3.59 -6.92 4.74
N LYS A 38 -2.38 -7.50 4.83
CA LYS A 38 -2.08 -8.54 5.82
C LYS A 38 -2.27 -8.01 7.24
N GLY A 39 -1.74 -6.83 7.55
CA GLY A 39 -1.88 -6.22 8.88
C GLY A 39 -3.33 -5.94 9.26
N TYR A 40 -4.14 -5.47 8.29
CA TYR A 40 -5.58 -5.29 8.50
C TYR A 40 -6.28 -6.63 8.83
N ALA A 41 -6.00 -7.69 8.05
CA ALA A 41 -6.59 -9.01 8.25
C ALA A 41 -6.15 -9.65 9.57
N ASP A 42 -4.87 -9.56 9.92
CA ASP A 42 -4.31 -10.09 11.17
C ASP A 42 -4.95 -9.40 12.39
N MET A 43 -5.12 -8.08 12.34
CA MET A 43 -5.80 -7.32 13.39
C MET A 43 -7.24 -7.82 13.57
N TRP A 44 -7.96 -8.01 12.47
CA TRP A 44 -9.33 -8.51 12.54
C TRP A 44 -9.39 -9.92 13.13
N ALA A 45 -8.55 -10.83 12.63
CA ALA A 45 -8.52 -12.22 13.07
C ALA A 45 -8.17 -12.37 14.56
N THR A 46 -7.31 -11.50 15.10
CA THR A 46 -6.80 -11.60 16.47
C THR A 46 -7.55 -10.73 17.48
N ARG A 47 -8.09 -9.58 17.07
CA ARG A 47 -8.72 -8.59 17.97
C ARG A 47 -10.24 -8.50 17.80
N GLY A 48 -10.78 -8.96 16.68
CA GLY A 48 -12.21 -8.84 16.38
C GLY A 48 -12.69 -7.38 16.46
N VAL A 49 -13.80 -7.15 17.15
CA VAL A 49 -14.39 -5.81 17.30
C VAL A 49 -13.46 -4.78 17.96
N ARG A 50 -12.50 -5.22 18.79
CA ARG A 50 -11.55 -4.32 19.46
C ARG A 50 -10.63 -3.59 18.50
N ALA A 51 -10.43 -4.12 17.29
CA ALA A 51 -9.65 -3.48 16.23
C ALA A 51 -10.16 -2.07 15.88
N TRP A 52 -11.45 -1.80 16.09
CA TRP A 52 -12.06 -0.49 15.88
C TRP A 52 -11.42 0.60 16.75
N GLU A 53 -11.49 0.44 18.07
CA GLU A 53 -10.92 1.39 19.02
C GLU A 53 -9.39 1.43 18.95
N GLU A 54 -8.76 0.27 18.76
CA GLU A 54 -7.31 0.14 18.88
C GLU A 54 -6.55 0.67 17.65
N ARG A 55 -7.15 0.66 16.45
CA ARG A 55 -6.46 1.11 15.24
C ARG A 55 -7.36 1.72 14.17
N TRP A 56 -8.45 1.05 13.81
CA TRP A 56 -9.20 1.40 12.59
C TRP A 56 -9.91 2.75 12.67
N TRP A 57 -10.30 3.19 13.87
CA TRP A 57 -10.89 4.51 14.06
C TRP A 57 -9.96 5.63 13.60
N MET A 58 -8.67 5.54 13.94
CA MET A 58 -7.67 6.53 13.55
C MET A 58 -7.12 6.31 12.14
N LEU A 59 -7.09 5.06 11.67
CA LEU A 59 -6.55 4.70 10.36
C LEU A 59 -7.18 5.51 9.22
N ALA A 60 -8.50 5.75 9.25
CA ALA A 60 -9.18 6.52 8.20
C ALA A 60 -8.72 7.98 8.15
N ALA A 61 -8.43 8.59 9.30
CA ALA A 61 -7.89 9.94 9.38
C ALA A 61 -6.44 9.99 8.88
N GLU A 62 -5.60 9.04 9.30
CA GLU A 62 -4.19 8.97 8.90
C GLU A 62 -3.99 8.72 7.40
N VAL A 63 -4.90 7.97 6.75
CA VAL A 63 -4.83 7.72 5.29
C VAL A 63 -5.27 8.94 4.48
N GLY A 64 -6.08 9.83 5.07
CA GLY A 64 -6.61 11.02 4.41
C GLY A 64 -5.78 12.29 4.55
N ASP A 65 -4.76 12.28 5.41
CA ASP A 65 -3.76 13.35 5.60
C ASP A 65 -2.62 13.23 4.56
#